data_AF-A0A060BJW9-F1
#
_entry.id   AF-A0A060BJW9-F1
#
_cell.length_a   1.000
_cell.length_b   1.000
_cell.length_c   1.000
_cell.angle_alpha   90.00
_cell.angle_beta   90.00
_cell.angle_gamma   90.00
#
_symmetry.space_group_name_H-M   'P 1'
#
loop_
_entity.id
_entity.type
_entity.pdbx_description
1 polymer ?
#
loop_
_entity_poly.entity_id
_entity_poly.type
_entity_poly.pdbx_seq_one_letter_code
_entity_poly.pdbx_strand_id
1 'polypeptide(L)'
;VSASHPDTLVLGERDFSRKSVPRKSAFGNSFISACFALLFGLHISDTQTGLRALPRSLFNILLALPGERYEYETQMLAVCAHRNIPLTAVPIETVYENG
;
A
#
# COMPACT_ATOMS: atom_id res chain seq x y z
N VAL A 1 -5.68 15.47 -4.10
CA VAL A 1 -6.33 14.22 -3.64
C VAL A 1 -6.43 14.19 -2.11
N SER A 2 -5.32 14.14 -1.36
CA SER A 2 -5.36 14.07 0.12
C SER A 2 -6.06 15.25 0.80
N ALA A 3 -5.80 16.50 0.39
CA ALA A 3 -6.46 17.67 0.99
C ALA A 3 -8.00 17.70 0.84
N SER A 4 -8.54 16.99 -0.16
CA SER A 4 -9.99 16.88 -0.41
C SER A 4 -10.62 15.66 0.29
N HIS A 5 -9.80 14.75 0.83
CA HIS A 5 -10.22 13.51 1.48
C HIS A 5 -9.35 13.26 2.73
N PRO A 6 -9.53 14.05 3.80
CA PRO A 6 -8.62 14.09 4.95
C PRO A 6 -8.61 12.81 5.79
N ASP A 7 -9.58 11.91 5.61
CA ASP A 7 -9.70 10.62 6.30
C ASP A 7 -9.37 9.41 5.41
N THR A 8 -8.90 9.66 4.18
CA THR A 8 -8.59 8.62 3.20
C THR A 8 -7.09 8.33 3.16
N LEU A 9 -6.73 7.06 3.28
CA LEU A 9 -5.41 6.55 2.98
C LEU A 9 -5.16 6.63 1.47
N VAL A 10 -4.12 7.34 1.06
CA VAL A 10 -3.73 7.44 -0.36
C VAL A 10 -2.47 6.63 -0.59
N LEU A 11 -2.52 5.68 -1.53
CA LEU A 11 -1.38 4.86 -1.96
C LEU A 11 -0.88 5.32 -3.33
N GLY A 12 0.43 5.46 -3.48
CA GLY A 12 1.04 5.63 -4.79
C GLY A 12 1.25 4.27 -5.45
N GLU A 13 0.48 3.91 -6.46
CA GLU A 13 0.61 2.59 -7.10
C GLU A 13 1.52 2.63 -8.32
N ARG A 14 2.50 1.73 -8.37
CA ARG A 14 3.37 1.56 -9.52
C ARG A 14 2.66 0.75 -10.60
N ASP A 15 3.01 1.05 -11.84
CA ASP A 15 2.56 0.29 -12.99
C ASP A 15 3.48 -0.92 -13.25
N PHE A 16 3.05 -2.09 -12.78
CA PHE A 16 3.78 -3.35 -12.92
C PHE A 16 3.70 -3.97 -14.32
N SER A 17 2.90 -3.42 -15.24
CA SER A 17 2.81 -3.92 -16.61
C SER A 17 4.03 -3.53 -17.47
N ARG A 18 4.87 -2.59 -16.97
CA ARG A 18 6.03 -2.08 -17.70
C ARG A 18 7.20 -3.07 -17.67
N LYS A 19 7.87 -3.22 -18.82
CA LYS A 19 8.98 -4.18 -19.03
C LYS A 19 10.17 -4.03 -18.08
N SER A 20 10.35 -2.88 -17.42
CA SER A 20 11.50 -2.57 -16.56
C SER A 20 11.39 -3.09 -15.12
N VAL A 21 10.26 -3.68 -14.73
CA VAL A 21 10.02 -4.12 -13.36
C VAL A 21 10.71 -5.46 -13.08
N PRO A 22 11.48 -5.59 -11.98
CA PRO A 22 12.01 -6.87 -11.53
C PRO A 22 10.90 -7.89 -11.27
N ARG A 23 10.87 -8.99 -12.04
CA ARG A 23 9.81 -10.02 -11.98
C ARG A 23 9.57 -10.62 -10.59
N LYS A 24 10.62 -10.68 -9.76
CA LYS A 24 10.53 -11.14 -8.37
C LYS A 24 9.67 -10.23 -7.50
N SER A 25 9.81 -8.91 -7.65
CA SER A 25 9.01 -7.91 -6.89
C SER A 25 7.55 -7.95 -7.34
N ALA A 26 7.31 -8.04 -8.66
CA ALA A 26 5.96 -8.17 -9.20
C ALA A 26 5.22 -9.40 -8.65
N PHE A 27 5.86 -10.57 -8.63
CA PHE A 27 5.23 -11.79 -8.11
C PHE A 27 4.86 -11.70 -6.63
N GLY A 28 5.80 -11.24 -5.79
CA GLY A 28 5.55 -11.08 -4.36
C GLY A 28 4.40 -10.10 -4.09
N ASN A 29 4.36 -8.99 -4.83
CA ASN A 29 3.28 -8.01 -4.71
C ASN A 29 1.93 -8.59 -5.16
N SER A 30 1.87 -9.33 -6.28
CA SER A 30 0.64 -9.97 -6.74
C SER A 30 0.10 -11.00 -5.74
N PHE A 31 0.98 -11.75 -5.07
CA PHE A 31 0.55 -12.69 -4.03
C PHE A 31 -0.12 -11.98 -2.85
N ILE A 32 0.52 -10.94 -2.31
CA ILE A 32 -0.04 -10.17 -1.20
C ILE A 32 -1.34 -9.45 -1.62
N SER A 33 -1.38 -8.86 -2.81
CA SER A 33 -2.59 -8.26 -3.39
C SER A 33 -3.76 -9.25 -3.42
N ALA A 34 -3.52 -10.49 -3.87
CA ALA A 34 -4.54 -11.54 -3.87
C ALA A 34 -5.00 -11.91 -2.45
N CYS A 35 -4.09 -11.96 -1.47
CA CYS A 35 -4.45 -12.17 -0.06
C CYS A 35 -5.36 -11.04 0.46
N PHE A 36 -5.08 -9.77 0.12
CA PHE A 36 -5.92 -8.64 0.52
C PHE A 36 -7.32 -8.71 -0.10
N ALA A 37 -7.39 -9.06 -1.39
CA ALA A 37 -8.66 -9.25 -2.09
C ALA A 37 -9.48 -10.39 -1.45
N LEU A 38 -8.84 -11.50 -1.07
CA LEU A 38 -9.51 -12.64 -0.46
C LEU A 38 -9.95 -12.39 0.99
N LEU A 39 -9.08 -11.79 1.81
CA LEU A 39 -9.30 -11.64 3.26
C LEU A 39 -10.16 -10.42 3.60
N PHE A 40 -10.06 -9.35 2.82
CA PHE A 40 -10.70 -8.08 3.12
C PHE A 40 -11.66 -7.61 2.01
N GLY A 41 -11.75 -8.33 0.89
CA GLY A 41 -12.52 -7.86 -0.27
C GLY A 41 -11.94 -6.60 -0.93
N LEU A 42 -10.69 -6.25 -0.61
CA LEU A 42 -10.05 -5.01 -1.03
C LEU A 42 -8.95 -5.30 -2.06
N HIS A 43 -9.14 -4.79 -3.27
CA HIS A 43 -8.12 -4.90 -4.32
C HIS A 43 -7.14 -3.73 -4.25
N ILE A 44 -5.88 -4.02 -3.95
CA ILE A 44 -4.77 -3.06 -3.96
C ILE A 44 -3.73 -3.57 -4.96
N SER A 45 -3.45 -2.80 -6.01
CA SER A 45 -2.57 -3.26 -7.10
C SER A 45 -1.10 -3.25 -6.69
N ASP A 46 -0.71 -2.34 -5.77
CA ASP A 46 0.65 -2.22 -5.25
C ASP A 46 0.68 -2.19 -3.71
N THR A 47 0.57 -3.36 -3.10
CA THR A 47 0.66 -3.54 -1.65
C THR A 47 2.06 -3.23 -1.08
N GLN A 48 3.09 -3.22 -1.93
CA GLN A 48 4.48 -2.97 -1.54
C GLN A 48 4.94 -1.53 -1.84
N THR A 49 4.02 -0.61 -2.08
CA THR A 49 4.39 0.79 -2.27
C THR A 49 4.87 1.43 -0.97
N GLY A 50 6.01 2.12 -1.03
CA GLY A 50 6.50 2.96 0.07
C GLY A 50 5.92 4.38 0.07
N LEU A 51 5.29 4.82 -1.04
CA LEU A 51 4.74 6.17 -1.14
C LEU A 51 3.28 6.17 -0.70
N ARG A 52 3.02 6.78 0.47
CA ARG A 52 1.69 6.80 1.08
C ARG A 52 1.42 8.17 1.70
N ALA A 53 0.21 8.70 1.54
CA ALA A 53 -0.27 9.80 2.37
C ALA A 53 -1.23 9.24 3.43
N LEU A 54 -0.88 9.49 4.69
CA LEU A 54 -1.57 8.94 5.85
C LEU A 54 -2.46 10.02 6.47
N PRO A 55 -3.78 9.78 6.61
CA PRO A 55 -4.64 10.70 7.33
C PRO A 55 -4.22 10.77 8.80
N ARG A 56 -4.25 11.97 9.38
CA ARG A 56 -3.77 12.22 10.75
C ARG A 56 -4.54 11.42 11.80
N SER A 57 -5.80 11.10 11.52
CA SER A 57 -6.67 10.27 12.36
C SER A 57 -6.09 8.86 12.61
N LEU A 58 -5.22 8.36 11.75
CA LEU A 58 -4.59 7.05 11.92
C LEU A 58 -3.36 7.06 12.83
N PHE A 59 -2.78 8.20 13.18
CA PHE A 59 -1.46 8.25 13.82
C PHE A 59 -1.39 7.43 15.12
N ASN A 60 -2.42 7.52 15.97
CA ASN A 60 -2.46 6.73 17.22
C ASN A 60 -2.48 5.22 16.96
N ILE A 61 -3.14 4.79 15.87
CA ILE A 61 -3.21 3.38 15.48
C ILE A 61 -1.84 2.96 14.93
N LEU A 62 -1.28 3.73 14.00
CA LEU A 62 -0.04 3.41 13.31
C LEU A 62 1.16 3.37 14.25
N LEU A 63 1.26 4.32 15.17
CA LEU A 63 2.33 4.37 16.18
C LEU A 63 2.28 3.20 17.17
N ALA A 64 1.12 2.57 17.33
CA ALA A 64 0.94 1.42 18.20
C ALA A 64 1.09 0.07 17.48
N LEU A 65 1.23 0.07 16.14
CA LEU A 65 1.37 -1.16 15.38
C LEU A 65 2.75 -1.80 15.64
N PRO A 66 2.80 -3.10 15.96
CA PRO A 66 4.06 -3.82 16.07
C PRO A 66 4.63 -4.13 14.68
N GLY A 67 5.88 -4.59 14.67
CA GLY A 67 6.59 -5.04 13.48
C GLY A 67 7.57 -4.00 12.95
N GLU A 68 8.43 -4.45 12.04
CA GLU A 68 9.46 -3.62 11.42
C GLU A 68 9.47 -3.79 9.91
N ARG A 69 9.91 -2.75 9.18
CA ARG A 69 10.13 -2.80 7.73
C ARG A 69 8.90 -3.38 7.00
N TYR A 70 9.08 -4.45 6.21
CA TYR A 70 8.03 -5.09 5.42
C TYR A 70 6.88 -5.66 6.26
N GLU A 71 7.17 -6.15 7.46
CA GLU A 71 6.15 -6.65 8.36
C GLU A 71 5.21 -5.51 8.77
N TYR A 72 5.79 -4.38 9.20
CA TYR A 72 5.02 -3.19 9.57
C TYR A 72 4.16 -2.69 8.40
N GLU A 73 4.72 -2.61 7.20
CA GLU A 73 3.98 -2.14 6.02
C GLU A 73 2.77 -3.01 5.69
N THR A 74 2.90 -4.33 5.84
CA THR A 74 1.83 -5.31 5.60
C THR A 74 0.78 -5.22 6.70
N GLN A 75 1.19 -5.16 7.97
CA GLN A 75 0.27 -5.02 9.10
C GLN A 75 -0.51 -3.71 9.04
N MET A 76 0.14 -2.61 8.66
CA MET A 76 -0.50 -1.32 8.50
C MET A 76 -1.64 -1.37 7.49
N LEU A 77 -1.40 -1.94 6.30
CA LEU A 77 -2.45 -2.08 5.30
C LEU A 77 -3.56 -3.01 5.79
N ALA A 78 -3.23 -4.12 6.45
CA ALA A 78 -4.20 -5.07 6.98
C ALA A 78 -5.10 -4.43 8.04
N VAL A 79 -4.54 -3.61 8.93
CA VAL A 79 -5.32 -2.89 9.95
C VAL A 79 -6.19 -1.79 9.35
N CYS A 80 -5.70 -1.09 8.32
CA CYS A 80 -6.52 -0.12 7.59
C CYS A 80 -7.70 -0.81 6.89
N ALA A 81 -7.45 -1.94 6.21
CA ALA A 81 -8.49 -2.72 5.55
C ALA A 81 -9.50 -3.28 6.55
N HIS A 82 -9.03 -3.87 7.66
CA HIS A 82 -9.90 -4.41 8.71
C HIS A 82 -10.78 -3.35 9.37
N ARG A 83 -10.27 -2.12 9.53
CA ARG A 83 -11.02 -0.98 10.08
C ARG A 83 -11.88 -0.25 9.04
N ASN A 84 -11.95 -0.74 7.81
CA ASN A 84 -12.67 -0.11 6.69
C ASN A 84 -12.25 1.36 6.47
N ILE A 85 -10.96 1.65 6.65
CA ILE A 85 -10.42 2.97 6.35
C ILE A 85 -10.54 3.22 4.84
N PRO A 86 -11.12 4.34 4.40
CA PRO A 86 -11.20 4.66 2.98
C PRO A 86 -9.80 4.65 2.37
N LEU A 87 -9.65 3.97 1.24
CA LEU A 87 -8.39 3.85 0.52
C LEU A 87 -8.58 4.28 -0.93
N THR A 88 -7.62 5.05 -1.44
CA THR A 88 -7.54 5.37 -2.87
C THR A 88 -6.11 5.22 -3.38
N ALA A 89 -5.99 4.78 -4.62
CA ALA A 89 -4.72 4.68 -5.32
C ALA A 89 -4.52 5.88 -6.25
N VAL A 90 -3.27 6.32 -6.40
CA VAL A 90 -2.85 7.30 -7.41
C VAL A 90 -1.65 6.70 -8.15
N PRO A 91 -1.64 6.68 -9.49
CA PRO A 91 -0.52 6.11 -10.24
C PRO A 91 0.75 6.93 -10.02
N ILE A 92 1.88 6.25 -9.88
CA ILE A 92 3.21 6.87 -9.79
C ILE A 92 4.22 6.24 -10.72
N GLU A 93 5.23 7.02 -11.09
CA GLU A 93 6.38 6.51 -11.83
C GLU A 93 7.39 5.85 -10.88
N THR A 94 7.94 4.72 -11.32
CA THR A 94 9.01 4.04 -10.59
C THR A 94 10.35 4.42 -11.20
N VAL A 95 11.20 5.10 -10.42
CA VAL A 95 12.59 5.34 -10.79
C VAL A 95 13.42 4.22 -10.17
N TYR A 96 14.02 3.39 -11.03
CA TYR A 96 14.98 2.38 -10.59
C TYR A 96 16.37 3.00 -10.70
N GLU A 97 17.00 3.27 -9.56
CA GLU A 97 18.42 3.61 -9.55
C GLU A 97 19.22 2.32 -9.80
N ASN A 98 20.16 2.37 -10.74
CA ASN A 98 21.10 1.27 -10.92
C ASN A 98 21.96 1.19 -9.66
N GLY A 99 21.78 0.14 -8.88
CA GLY A 99 22.69 -0.21 -7.79
C GLY A 99 24.09 -0.53 -8.31
#